data_AF-N4UKE7-F1
#
_entry.id   AF-N4UKE7-F1
#
_cell.length_a   1.000
_cell.length_b   1.000
_cell.length_c   1.000
_cell.angle_alpha   90.00
_cell.angle_beta   90.00
_cell.angle_gamma   90.00
#
_symmetry.space_group_name_H-M   'P 1'
#
loop_
_entity.id
_entity.type
_entity.pdbx_description
1 polymer ?
#
loop_
_entity_poly.entity_id
_entity_poly.type
_entity_poly.pdbx_seq_one_letter_code
_entity_poly.pdbx_strand_id
1 'polypeptide(L)' 'MLVKHMFPELLELTVFMYAEKMPPIDWAGGVCALEDCSGTDYYKRYAMGRGQQMMDGDKWMVIGKKEIRVMELTFRHGW' A
#
# COMPACT_ATOMS: atom_id res chain seq x y z
N MET A 1 -3.75 18.73 7.82
CA MET A 1 -2.90 17.54 7.59
C MET A 1 -1.98 17.84 6.41
N LEU A 2 -0.65 17.90 6.60
CA LEU A 2 0.33 18.46 5.64
C LEU A 2 0.20 17.90 4.20
N VAL A 3 -0.08 16.59 4.08
CA VAL A 3 -0.06 15.87 2.79
C VAL A 3 -1.13 16.38 1.82
N LYS A 4 -2.32 16.79 2.30
CA LYS A 4 -3.39 17.33 1.45
C LYS A 4 -3.01 18.65 0.76
N HIS A 5 -2.09 19.42 1.34
CA HIS A 5 -1.71 20.74 0.82
C HIS A 5 -0.41 20.72 0.03
N MET A 6 0.45 19.70 0.21
CA MET A 6 1.74 19.61 -0.48
C MET A 6 1.64 19.16 -1.94
N PHE A 7 0.59 18.39 -2.29
CA PHE A 7 0.46 17.79 -3.62
C PHE A 7 -0.95 17.95 -4.17
N PRO A 8 -1.34 19.16 -4.64
CA PRO A 8 -2.71 19.43 -5.11
C PRO A 8 -3.10 18.60 -6.35
N GLU A 9 -2.12 18.16 -7.14
CA GLU A 9 -2.31 17.33 -8.34
C GLU A 9 -2.34 15.82 -8.03
N LEU A 10 -2.09 15.42 -6.78
CA LEU A 10 -2.08 14.01 -6.41
C LEU A 10 -3.48 13.44 -6.59
N LEU A 11 -3.62 12.37 -7.37
CA LEU A 11 -4.92 11.74 -7.65
C LEU A 11 -5.22 10.57 -6.69
N GLU A 12 -4.18 9.83 -6.30
CA GLU A 12 -4.25 8.63 -5.47
C GLU A 12 -2.94 8.49 -4.69
N LEU A 13 -3.00 8.00 -3.45
CA LEU A 13 -1.84 7.53 -2.70
C LEU A 13 -2.01 6.04 -2.42
N THR A 14 -1.02 5.23 -2.81
CA THR A 14 -0.95 3.81 -2.46
C THR A 14 0.22 3.56 -1.52
N VAL A 15 -0.07 2.94 -0.38
CA VAL A 15 0.91 2.39 0.55
C VAL A 15 1.07 0.93 0.20
N PHE A 16 2.28 0.51 -0.18
CA PHE A 16 2.56 -0.91 -0.37
C PHE A 16 3.21 -1.51 0.87
N MET A 17 2.73 -2.68 1.23
CA MET A 17 3.31 -3.57 2.21
C MET A 17 4.21 -4.56 1.47
N TYR A 18 5.39 -4.82 2.02
CA TYR A 18 6.25 -5.86 1.47
C TYR A 18 6.99 -6.55 2.61
N ALA A 19 6.88 -7.87 2.65
CA ALA A 19 7.49 -8.69 3.71
C ALA A 19 9.01 -8.76 3.56
N GLU A 20 9.50 -8.77 2.33
CA GLU A 20 10.93 -8.76 2.02
C GLU A 20 11.38 -7.36 1.60
N LYS A 21 12.67 -7.06 1.52
CA LYS A 21 13.16 -5.75 1.05
C LYS A 21 13.59 -5.79 -0.41
N MET A 22 13.76 -6.98 -0.94
CA MET A 22 14.25 -7.27 -2.28
C MET A 22 13.42 -8.43 -2.83
N PRO A 23 13.23 -8.50 -4.15
CA PRO A 23 12.67 -9.69 -4.77
C PRO A 23 13.40 -10.97 -4.32
N PRO A 24 12.73 -12.14 -4.36
CA PRO A 24 13.38 -13.43 -4.16
C PRO A 24 14.63 -13.58 -5.05
N ILE A 25 15.65 -14.26 -4.54
CA ILE A 25 16.96 -14.38 -5.22
C ILE A 25 16.88 -15.07 -6.60
N ASP A 26 15.87 -15.92 -6.79
CA ASP A 26 15.57 -16.64 -8.01
C ASP A 26 14.64 -15.88 -8.97
N TRP A 27 14.21 -14.67 -8.59
CA TRP A 27 13.34 -13.83 -9.41
C TRP A 27 14.10 -13.20 -10.59
N ALA A 28 14.16 -13.91 -11.71
CA ALA A 28 14.80 -13.46 -12.95
C ALA A 28 13.76 -13.16 -14.04
N GLY A 29 13.64 -11.89 -14.45
CA GLY A 29 12.81 -11.47 -15.59
C GLY A 29 11.29 -11.59 -15.37
N GLY A 30 10.83 -11.49 -14.12
CA GLY A 30 9.40 -11.55 -13.76
C GLY A 30 8.70 -10.19 -13.70
N VAL A 31 7.46 -10.21 -13.19
CA VAL A 31 6.61 -9.02 -13.02
C VAL A 31 6.32 -8.73 -11.56
N CYS A 32 6.17 -7.46 -11.23
CA CYS A 32 5.67 -7.01 -9.93
C CYS A 32 4.18 -6.69 -10.03
N ALA A 33 3.42 -7.01 -8.99
CA ALA A 33 2.02 -6.64 -8.88
C ALA A 33 1.71 -6.00 -7.54
N LEU A 34 0.71 -5.09 -7.54
CA LEU A 34 0.08 -4.61 -6.33
C LEU A 34 -1.24 -5.37 -6.16
N GLU A 35 -1.32 -6.17 -5.11
CA GLU A 35 -2.45 -7.06 -4.85
C GLU A 35 -3.24 -6.60 -3.63
N ASP A 36 -4.55 -6.89 -3.62
CA ASP A 36 -5.35 -6.61 -2.43
C ASP A 36 -4.87 -7.49 -1.28
N CYS A 37 -4.60 -6.84 -0.16
CA CYS A 37 -4.06 -7.45 1.03
C CYS A 37 -5.00 -7.35 2.23
N SER A 38 -6.20 -6.80 2.05
CA SER A 38 -7.19 -6.53 3.09
C SER A 38 -7.54 -7.76 3.95
N GLY A 39 -7.46 -8.97 3.36
CA GLY A 39 -7.72 -10.24 4.04
C GLY A 39 -6.53 -10.80 4.85
N THR A 40 -5.33 -10.25 4.71
CA THR A 40 -4.11 -10.80 5.31
C THR A 40 -3.96 -10.39 6.79
N ASP A 41 -3.31 -11.24 7.59
CA ASP A 41 -3.01 -10.88 8.99
C ASP A 41 -1.98 -9.75 9.09
N TYR A 42 -1.11 -9.61 8.08
CA TYR A 42 -0.17 -8.50 8.01
C TYR A 42 -0.89 -7.16 7.85
N TYR A 43 -1.90 -7.09 6.97
CA TYR A 43 -2.76 -5.92 6.83
C TYR A 43 -3.46 -5.58 8.15
N LYS A 44 -4.08 -6.56 8.82
CA LYS A 44 -4.77 -6.31 10.11
C LYS A 44 -3.83 -5.71 11.15
N ARG A 45 -2.61 -6.25 11.28
CA ARG A 45 -1.59 -5.72 12.21
C ARG A 45 -1.15 -4.31 11.82
N TYR A 46 -0.97 -4.03 10.54
CA TYR A 46 -0.66 -2.69 10.06
C TYR A 46 -1.78 -1.71 10.40
N ALA A 47 -3.03 -2.05 10.04
CA ALA A 47 -4.21 -1.22 10.27
C ALA A 47 -4.44 -0.92 11.75
N MET A 48 -4.24 -1.90 12.64
CA MET A 48 -4.35 -1.70 14.10
C MET A 48 -3.18 -0.93 14.72
N GLY A 49 -2.04 -0.86 14.03
CA GLY A 49 -0.83 -0.21 14.51
C GLY A 49 -0.56 1.09 13.78
N ARG A 50 0.48 1.11 12.94
CA ARG A 50 0.96 2.32 12.25
C ARG A 50 -0.06 2.88 11.25
N GLY A 51 -0.96 2.04 10.74
CA GLY A 51 -2.03 2.43 9.83
C GLY A 51 -3.03 3.41 10.44
N GLN A 52 -3.18 3.45 11.77
CA GLN A 52 -4.09 4.36 12.48
C GLN A 52 -3.81 5.84 12.15
N GLN A 53 -2.56 6.20 11.88
CA GLN A 53 -2.19 7.57 11.50
C GLN A 53 -2.69 7.97 10.12
N MET A 54 -3.07 6.99 9.30
CA MET A 54 -3.59 7.17 7.95
C MET A 54 -5.11 6.99 7.87
N MET A 55 -5.79 6.86 9.02
CA MET A 55 -7.24 6.77 9.14
C MET A 55 -7.86 8.15 9.45
N ASP A 56 -9.02 8.42 8.89
CA ASP A 56 -9.90 9.56 9.21
C ASP A 56 -11.21 8.99 9.77
N GLY A 57 -11.28 8.83 11.09
CA GLY A 57 -12.35 8.09 11.75
C GLY A 57 -12.23 6.58 11.50
N ASP A 58 -13.26 6.00 10.89
CA ASP A 58 -13.37 4.56 10.58
C ASP A 58 -12.89 4.22 9.15
N LYS A 59 -12.42 5.20 8.38
CA LYS A 59 -12.03 5.04 6.98
C LYS A 59 -10.59 5.45 6.73
N TRP A 60 -10.01 4.95 5.65
CA TRP A 60 -8.73 5.46 5.16
C TRP A 60 -8.86 6.93 4.76
N MET A 61 -7.85 7.74 5.07
CA MET A 61 -7.81 9.13 4.66
C MET A 61 -7.94 9.24 3.13
N VAL A 62 -8.69 10.24 2.68
CA VAL A 62 -8.75 10.60 1.26
C VAL A 62 -7.57 11.52 0.93
N ILE A 63 -6.77 11.12 -0.05
CA ILE A 63 -5.68 11.93 -0.61
C ILE A 63 -5.92 12.06 -2.10
N GLY A 64 -5.98 13.30 -2.58
CA GLY A 64 -6.37 13.57 -3.95
C GLY A 64 -7.85 13.34 -4.17
N LYS A 65 -8.18 12.41 -5.06
CA LYS A 65 -9.57 12.05 -5.41
C LYS A 65 -10.00 10.68 -4.86
N LYS A 66 -9.12 9.97 -4.17
CA LYS A 66 -9.36 8.59 -3.72
C LYS A 66 -8.90 8.35 -2.28
N GLU A 67 -9.52 7.37 -1.63
CA GLU A 67 -9.02 6.83 -0.35
C GLU A 67 -7.63 6.24 -0.55
N ILE A 68 -6.78 6.36 0.48
CA ILE A 68 -5.50 5.64 0.52
C ILE A 68 -5.76 4.16 0.33
N ARG A 69 -4.98 3.54 -0.56
CA ARG A 69 -5.00 2.08 -0.73
C ARG A 69 -3.80 1.48 -0.04
N VAL A 70 -4.03 0.40 0.69
CA VAL A 70 -2.97 -0.45 1.22
C VAL A 70 -2.94 -1.71 0.39
N MET A 71 -1.83 -1.97 -0.28
CA MET A 71 -1.67 -3.09 -1.22
C MET A 71 -0.46 -3.92 -0.81
N GLU A 72 -0.41 -5.19 -1.19
CA GLU A 72 0.81 -5.99 -1.07
C GLU A 72 1.60 -5.94 -2.38
N LEU A 73 2.90 -5.67 -2.29
CA LEU A 73 3.80 -5.80 -3.42
C LEU A 73 4.24 -7.26 -3.55
N THR A 74 3.85 -7.91 -4.65
CA THR A 74 4.22 -9.30 -4.93
C THR A 74 5.15 -9.38 -6.14
N PHE A 75 6.00 -10.40 -6.13
CA PHE A 75 6.95 -10.70 -7.20
C PHE A 75 6.55 -12.03 -7.81
N ARG A 76 6.23 -12.03 -9.09
CA ARG A 76 5.78 -13.22 -9.83
C ARG A 76 6.83 -13.59 -10.86
N HIS A 77 7.12 -14.88 -10.99
CA HIS A 77 7.99 -15.39 -12.04
C HIS A 77 7.26 -15.37 -13.39
N GLY A 78 7.95 -14.94 -14.45
CA GLY A 78 7.39 -14.90 -15.81
C GLY A 78 6.55 -13.66 -16.15
N TRP A 79 5.84 -13.73 -17.28
CA TRP A 79 4.95 -12.70 -17.84
C TRP A 79 3.51 -13.23 -17.94
#